data_AF-A0A8C8S0K7-F1
#
_entry.id   AF-A0A8C8S0K7-F1
#
_cell.length_a   1.000
_cell.length_b   1.000
_cell.length_c   1.000
_cell.angle_alpha   90.00
_cell.angle_beta   90.00
_cell.angle_gamma   90.00
#
_symmetry.space_group_name_H-M   'P 1'
#
loop_
_entity.id
_entity.type
_entity.pdbx_description
1 polymer ?
#
loop_
_entity_poly.entity_id
_entity_poly.type
_entity_poly.pdbx_seq_one_letter_code
_entity_poly.pdbx_strand_id
1 'polypeptide(L)'
;MPFTVTWLVDGQKGKLDGVTEPAKRISGNNTFSTKSTAKITQDEWLEGKTYTCQVSHPGSGSEVQDHATLLTPALLSSKETTLSSDIQVFLMPPSPAALYVDKNPKLTCLVVSMRDDKDLQVVWSQQKPGSLNPEPLDLKEQFNETYTASISLPISTHDWEEGETFTCKVTHSDLPAPIIKTISKNPVIYLLHPHPEELTSSGDTISLTCLVRGFFPKDITTQWQKNYKPDENLKYITTPPMKDGDGDSNYFLYSKLKVNKDSWNRGDTYTCMVIHEALSTKMIQKTVSKVSGK
;
A
#
# COMPACT_ATOMS: atom_id res chain seq x y z
N MET A 1 -37.94 29.72 27.70
CA MET A 1 -38.73 29.17 26.58
C MET A 1 -38.27 27.73 26.35
N PRO A 2 -39.17 26.78 26.06
CA PRO A 2 -38.76 25.38 25.88
C PRO A 2 -37.94 25.24 24.60
N PHE A 3 -36.93 24.37 24.62
CA PHE A 3 -36.22 23.93 23.43
C PHE A 3 -37.11 22.97 22.63
N THR A 4 -36.81 22.82 21.35
CA THR A 4 -37.48 21.88 20.45
C THR A 4 -36.45 20.94 19.85
N VAL A 5 -36.74 19.64 19.86
CA VAL A 5 -35.94 18.62 19.16
C VAL A 5 -36.76 18.08 18.00
N THR A 6 -36.19 18.06 16.80
CA THR A 6 -36.81 17.54 15.58
C THR A 6 -35.90 16.50 14.95
N TRP A 7 -36.47 15.36 14.55
CA TRP A 7 -35.74 14.33 13.82
C TRP A 7 -36.04 14.43 12.32
N LEU A 8 -34.99 14.29 11.50
CA LEU A 8 -35.05 14.31 10.04
C LEU A 8 -34.53 12.99 9.47
N VAL A 9 -35.08 12.58 8.33
CA VAL A 9 -34.54 11.51 7.49
C VAL A 9 -34.18 12.11 6.15
N ASP A 10 -32.90 12.05 5.76
CA ASP A 10 -32.35 12.68 4.56
C ASP A 10 -32.73 14.16 4.41
N GLY A 11 -32.74 14.89 5.54
CA GLY A 11 -33.12 16.30 5.62
C GLY A 11 -34.62 16.59 5.60
N GLN A 12 -35.49 15.58 5.49
CA GLN A 12 -36.95 15.77 5.47
C GLN A 12 -37.56 15.62 6.87
N LYS A 13 -38.39 16.60 7.28
CA LYS A 13 -39.16 16.61 8.53
C LYS A 13 -40.36 15.65 8.45
N GLY A 14 -40.72 15.03 9.59
CA GLY A 14 -41.97 14.27 9.73
C GLY A 14 -41.91 12.81 9.26
N LYS A 15 -40.72 12.29 8.93
CA LYS A 15 -40.52 10.87 8.59
C LYS A 15 -40.06 10.01 9.77
N LEU A 16 -39.62 10.64 10.87
CA LEU A 16 -39.11 9.95 12.04
C LEU A 16 -39.59 10.67 13.30
N ASP A 17 -40.34 9.96 14.13
CA ASP A 17 -40.79 10.47 15.42
C ASP A 17 -39.82 10.06 16.53
N GLY A 18 -39.25 11.07 17.19
CA GLY A 18 -38.36 10.88 18.34
C GLY A 18 -39.07 11.10 19.66
N VAL A 19 -38.67 10.34 20.68
CA VAL A 19 -39.12 10.50 22.06
C VAL A 19 -38.09 11.33 22.82
N THR A 20 -38.50 12.49 23.33
CA THR A 20 -37.64 13.40 24.09
C THR A 20 -37.99 13.39 25.57
N GLU A 21 -37.02 13.10 26.42
CA GLU A 21 -37.19 13.07 27.88
C GLU A 21 -37.26 14.50 28.46
N PRO A 22 -37.96 14.70 29.60
CA PRO A 22 -37.98 15.99 30.28
C PRO A 22 -36.56 16.43 30.68
N ALA A 23 -36.24 17.71 30.49
CA ALA A 23 -34.94 18.24 30.85
C ALA A 23 -34.73 18.21 32.37
N LYS A 24 -33.60 17.65 32.80
CA LYS A 24 -33.18 17.55 34.20
C LYS A 24 -32.06 18.55 34.46
N ARG A 25 -32.15 19.29 35.57
CA ARG A 25 -31.09 20.21 36.00
C ARG A 25 -29.88 19.40 36.49
N ILE A 26 -28.70 19.79 36.05
CA ILE A 26 -27.45 19.13 36.45
C ILE A 26 -27.04 19.68 37.83
N SER A 27 -26.77 18.79 38.79
CA SER A 27 -26.36 19.20 40.14
C SER A 27 -24.95 19.80 40.11
N GLY A 28 -24.81 21.04 40.58
CA GLY A 28 -23.51 21.75 40.66
C GLY A 28 -23.29 22.84 39.61
N ASN A 29 -24.16 23.00 38.60
CA ASN A 29 -24.17 24.16 37.71
C ASN A 29 -25.60 24.59 37.35
N ASN A 30 -25.77 25.76 36.70
CA ASN A 30 -27.09 26.26 36.31
C ASN A 30 -27.58 25.72 34.95
N THR A 31 -27.12 24.54 34.52
CA THR A 31 -27.41 23.96 33.21
C THR A 31 -28.40 22.79 33.29
N PHE A 32 -29.03 22.49 32.15
CA PHE A 32 -30.03 21.44 32.02
C PHE A 32 -29.59 20.44 30.94
N SER A 33 -29.92 19.16 31.14
CA SER A 33 -29.64 18.09 30.18
C SER A 33 -30.92 17.30 29.88
N THR A 34 -31.05 16.87 28.64
CA THR A 34 -32.16 16.05 28.13
C THR A 34 -31.61 15.06 27.12
N LYS A 35 -32.36 13.99 26.85
CA LYS A 35 -32.05 13.00 25.84
C LYS A 35 -33.25 12.80 24.92
N SER A 36 -33.00 12.79 23.61
CA SER A 36 -33.99 12.41 22.60
C SER A 36 -33.53 11.14 21.89
N THR A 37 -34.45 10.19 21.68
CA THR A 37 -34.15 8.90 21.02
C THR A 37 -35.21 8.60 19.97
N ALA A 38 -34.80 8.23 18.76
CA ALA A 38 -35.68 7.78 17.69
C ALA A 38 -35.40 6.32 17.34
N LYS A 39 -36.44 5.56 16.98
CA LYS A 39 -36.32 4.16 16.55
C LYS A 39 -36.38 4.08 15.03
N ILE A 40 -35.42 3.38 14.44
CA ILE A 40 -35.32 3.16 12.99
C ILE A 40 -35.31 1.67 12.69
N THR A 41 -35.64 1.28 11.45
CA THR A 41 -35.54 -0.12 11.01
C THR A 41 -34.13 -0.45 10.51
N GLN A 42 -33.74 -1.72 10.63
CA GLN A 42 -32.41 -2.18 10.20
C GLN A 42 -32.23 -2.07 8.68
N ASP A 43 -33.27 -2.36 7.90
CA ASP A 43 -33.22 -2.29 6.43
C ASP A 43 -32.97 -0.85 5.95
N GLU A 44 -33.65 0.13 6.55
CA GLU A 44 -33.48 1.55 6.21
C GLU A 44 -32.11 2.12 6.62
N TRP A 45 -31.54 1.60 7.71
CA TRP A 45 -30.17 1.91 8.10
C TRP A 45 -29.16 1.33 7.10
N LEU A 46 -29.38 0.09 6.65
CA LEU A 46 -28.52 -0.57 5.66
C LEU A 46 -28.62 0.04 4.25
N GLU A 47 -29.74 0.69 3.92
CA GLU A 47 -29.92 1.48 2.69
C GLU A 47 -29.08 2.76 2.64
N GLY A 48 -28.41 3.14 3.75
CA GLY A 48 -27.53 4.32 3.80
C GLY A 48 -28.26 5.65 4.04
N LYS A 49 -29.48 5.62 4.60
CA LYS A 49 -30.23 6.83 4.96
C LYS A 49 -29.54 7.61 6.08
N THR A 50 -29.65 8.93 6.03
CA THR A 50 -29.05 9.86 6.99
C THR A 50 -30.09 10.37 7.98
N TYR A 51 -29.87 10.11 9.27
CA TYR A 51 -30.77 10.49 10.34
C TYR A 51 -30.20 11.68 11.10
N THR A 52 -30.96 12.77 11.20
CA THR A 52 -30.48 14.03 11.81
C THR A 52 -31.28 14.37 13.05
N CYS A 53 -30.58 14.69 14.14
CA CYS A 53 -31.17 15.29 15.34
C CYS A 53 -30.93 16.80 15.30
N GLN A 54 -31.99 17.58 15.14
CA GLN A 54 -31.95 19.05 15.11
C GLN A 54 -32.55 19.62 16.39
N VAL A 55 -31.78 20.42 17.12
CA VAL A 55 -32.18 21.05 18.38
C VAL A 55 -32.21 22.56 18.20
N SER A 56 -33.35 23.18 18.51
CA SER A 56 -33.54 24.62 18.49
C SER A 56 -33.83 25.12 19.90
N HIS A 57 -33.05 26.10 20.38
CA HIS A 57 -33.27 26.72 21.69
C HIS A 57 -33.60 28.22 21.50
N PRO A 58 -34.89 28.60 21.61
CA PRO A 58 -35.34 29.98 21.36
C PRO A 58 -34.69 31.02 22.29
N GLY A 59 -34.34 30.63 23.52
CA GLY A 59 -33.75 31.54 24.50
C GLY A 59 -32.33 32.00 24.16
N SER A 60 -31.62 31.27 23.30
CA SER A 60 -30.27 31.62 22.80
C SER A 60 -30.27 31.90 21.29
N GLY A 61 -31.40 31.71 20.60
CA GLY A 61 -31.49 31.77 19.15
C GLY A 61 -30.64 30.73 18.42
N SER A 62 -30.15 29.71 19.13
CA SER A 62 -29.21 28.73 18.59
C SER A 62 -29.93 27.51 18.04
N GLU A 63 -29.56 27.10 16.84
CA GLU A 63 -29.96 25.85 16.23
C GLU A 63 -28.72 25.01 15.95
N VAL A 64 -28.73 23.76 16.43
CA VAL A 64 -27.62 22.82 16.28
C VAL A 64 -28.19 21.51 15.76
N GLN A 65 -27.47 20.87 14.84
CA GLN A 65 -27.85 19.57 14.31
C GLN A 65 -26.66 18.63 14.26
N ASP A 66 -26.93 17.33 14.42
CA ASP A 66 -25.94 16.28 14.22
C ASP A 66 -26.57 15.07 13.52
N HIS A 67 -25.75 14.26 12.84
CA HIS A 67 -26.20 13.27 11.87
C HIS A 67 -25.62 11.88 12.15
N ALA A 68 -26.41 10.84 11.89
CA ALA A 68 -26.02 9.44 11.95
C ALA A 68 -26.43 8.72 10.66
N THR A 69 -25.48 8.03 10.03
CA THR A 69 -25.66 7.27 8.78
C THR A 69 -24.83 5.99 8.88
N LEU A 70 -25.23 4.94 8.17
CA LEU A 70 -24.39 3.76 8.02
C LEU A 70 -23.05 4.15 7.39
N LEU A 71 -21.99 4.00 8.18
CA LEU A 71 -20.63 4.22 7.76
C LEU A 71 -20.22 3.11 6.77
N THR A 72 -20.37 3.37 5.48
CA THR A 72 -19.61 2.63 4.47
C THR A 72 -18.13 3.01 4.61
N PRO A 73 -17.18 2.14 4.20
CA PRO A 73 -15.75 2.46 4.25
C PRO A 73 -15.36 3.78 3.57
N ALA A 74 -16.22 4.31 2.70
CA ALA A 74 -16.07 5.61 2.05
C ALA A 74 -16.39 6.82 2.97
N LEU A 75 -17.27 6.69 3.97
CA LEU A 75 -17.73 7.80 4.81
C LEU A 75 -17.04 7.90 6.18
N LEU A 76 -16.33 6.84 6.60
CA LEU A 76 -15.39 6.89 7.73
C LEU A 76 -14.20 7.85 7.50
N SER A 77 -14.03 8.36 6.27
CA SER A 77 -12.95 9.28 5.92
C SER A 77 -13.20 10.75 6.32
N SER A 78 -14.39 11.13 6.84
CA SER A 78 -14.74 12.57 6.99
C SER A 78 -14.79 13.14 8.41
N LYS A 79 -14.57 12.36 9.49
CA LYS A 79 -14.55 12.92 10.86
C LYS A 79 -13.55 12.26 11.83
N GLU A 80 -12.38 11.89 11.35
CA GLU A 80 -11.17 11.83 12.19
C GLU A 80 -10.11 12.74 11.60
N THR A 81 -9.92 13.90 12.24
CA THR A 81 -8.78 14.79 12.00
C THR A 81 -7.53 14.16 12.61
N THR A 82 -7.09 13.03 12.06
CA THR A 82 -5.68 12.71 11.97
C THR A 82 -5.24 13.13 10.59
N LEU A 83 -4.30 14.07 10.51
CA LEU A 83 -3.66 14.53 9.28
C LEU A 83 -2.87 13.35 8.68
N SER A 84 -3.56 12.38 8.08
CA SER A 84 -2.94 11.36 7.26
C SER A 84 -2.90 11.92 5.85
N SER A 85 -1.77 12.48 5.45
CA SER A 85 -1.52 12.86 4.06
C SER A 85 -1.68 11.63 3.16
N ASP A 86 -2.52 11.71 2.14
CA ASP A 86 -2.62 10.69 1.08
C ASP A 86 -1.55 10.93 -0.02
N ILE A 87 -0.44 11.58 0.33
CA ILE A 87 0.65 11.83 -0.60
C ILE A 87 1.29 10.48 -0.93
N GLN A 88 1.24 10.10 -2.21
CA GLN A 88 1.80 8.85 -2.71
C GLN A 88 3.01 9.14 -3.59
N VAL A 89 4.05 8.31 -3.44
CA VAL A 89 5.32 8.44 -4.16
C VAL A 89 5.58 7.16 -4.94
N PHE A 90 5.77 7.31 -6.25
CA PHE A 90 6.04 6.23 -7.19
C PHE A 90 7.42 6.40 -7.81
N LEU A 91 8.18 5.31 -7.84
CA LEU A 91 9.42 5.23 -8.60
C LEU A 91 9.18 4.41 -9.85
N MET A 92 9.58 4.95 -10.99
CA MET A 92 9.43 4.31 -12.29
C MET A 92 10.82 4.03 -12.90
N PRO A 93 11.09 2.79 -13.34
CA PRO A 93 12.32 2.42 -14.00
C PRO A 93 12.34 2.98 -15.42
N PRO A 94 13.50 2.98 -16.09
CA PRO A 94 13.56 3.34 -17.48
C PRO A 94 12.80 2.29 -18.31
N SER A 95 12.11 2.73 -19.36
CA SER A 95 11.47 1.79 -20.28
C SER A 95 12.53 0.99 -21.07
N PRO A 96 12.20 -0.22 -21.56
CA PRO A 96 13.11 -0.98 -22.43
C PRO A 96 13.51 -0.20 -23.69
N ALA A 97 12.59 0.59 -24.25
CA ALA A 97 12.89 1.47 -25.39
C ALA A 97 13.93 2.53 -25.01
N ALA A 98 13.76 3.20 -23.86
CA ALA A 98 14.72 4.21 -23.40
C ALA A 98 16.11 3.63 -23.13
N LEU A 99 16.20 2.38 -22.66
CA LEU A 99 17.46 1.68 -22.39
C LEU A 99 18.19 1.25 -23.65
N TYR A 100 17.49 0.59 -24.59
CA TYR A 100 18.13 -0.16 -25.66
C TYR A 100 17.95 0.45 -27.06
N VAL A 101 16.91 1.27 -27.25
CA VAL A 101 16.60 1.90 -28.55
C VAL A 101 17.05 3.35 -28.54
N ASP A 102 16.50 4.15 -27.62
CA ASP A 102 16.72 5.60 -27.58
C ASP A 102 18.05 5.94 -26.88
N LYS A 103 18.63 4.98 -26.14
CA LYS A 103 19.86 5.13 -25.35
C LYS A 103 19.86 6.37 -24.45
N ASN A 104 18.69 6.67 -23.89
CA ASN A 104 18.46 7.80 -23.00
C ASN A 104 17.60 7.36 -21.80
N PRO A 105 18.09 6.42 -20.97
CA PRO A 105 17.32 5.90 -19.85
C PRO A 105 17.20 6.94 -18.74
N LYS A 106 15.98 7.09 -18.22
CA LYS A 106 15.68 7.98 -17.11
C LYS A 106 14.87 7.22 -16.07
N LEU A 107 15.18 7.44 -14.79
CA LEU A 107 14.32 7.09 -13.68
C LEU A 107 13.37 8.25 -13.43
N THR A 108 12.15 7.97 -12.99
CA THR A 108 11.20 9.04 -12.66
C THR A 108 10.64 8.81 -11.27
N CYS A 109 10.71 9.86 -10.43
CA CYS A 109 10.06 9.90 -9.14
C CYS A 109 8.84 10.80 -9.23
N LEU A 110 7.66 10.20 -9.08
CA LEU A 110 6.36 10.83 -9.24
C LEU A 110 5.69 10.93 -7.86
N VAL A 111 5.33 12.15 -7.47
CA VAL A 111 4.60 12.46 -6.23
C VAL A 111 3.21 12.92 -6.63
N VAL A 112 2.17 12.32 -6.06
CA VAL A 112 0.76 12.65 -6.37
C VAL A 112 -0.02 12.96 -5.10
N SER A 113 -1.23 13.49 -5.29
CA SER A 113 -2.20 13.75 -4.21
C SER A 113 -1.70 14.74 -3.16
N MET A 114 -0.84 15.68 -3.57
CA MET A 114 -0.40 16.78 -2.72
C MET A 114 -1.46 17.89 -2.71
N ARG A 115 -1.68 18.53 -1.56
CA ARG A 115 -2.64 19.64 -1.42
C ARG A 115 -2.06 20.98 -1.83
N ASP A 116 -0.75 21.13 -1.66
CA ASP A 116 0.03 22.26 -2.12
C ASP A 116 1.45 21.80 -2.48
N ASP A 117 2.25 22.69 -3.03
CA ASP A 117 3.64 22.47 -3.41
C ASP A 117 4.63 23.17 -2.46
N LYS A 118 4.14 23.78 -1.37
CA LYS A 118 4.96 24.58 -0.47
C LYS A 118 5.82 23.64 0.37
N ASP A 119 7.13 23.87 0.33
CA ASP A 119 8.14 23.07 1.02
C ASP A 119 8.36 21.64 0.47
N LEU A 120 7.86 21.35 -0.74
CA LEU A 120 8.20 20.11 -1.43
C LEU A 120 9.70 20.06 -1.74
N GLN A 121 10.39 19.03 -1.26
CA GLN A 121 11.72 18.69 -1.75
C GLN A 121 11.75 17.24 -2.22
N VAL A 122 12.23 17.06 -3.44
CA VAL A 122 12.46 15.73 -4.02
C VAL A 122 13.93 15.62 -4.38
N VAL A 123 14.64 14.73 -3.70
CA VAL A 123 16.10 14.60 -3.81
C VAL A 123 16.47 13.20 -4.24
N TRP A 124 17.28 13.12 -5.29
CA TRP A 124 17.90 11.88 -5.73
C TRP A 124 19.23 11.64 -5.03
N SER A 125 19.50 10.38 -4.71
CA SER A 125 20.80 9.90 -4.25
C SER A 125 21.09 8.53 -4.86
N GLN A 126 22.35 8.13 -4.92
CA GLN A 126 22.79 6.83 -5.41
C GLN A 126 23.81 6.22 -4.44
N GLN A 127 24.05 4.92 -4.55
CA GLN A 127 24.97 4.21 -3.67
C GLN A 127 26.44 4.46 -4.05
N LYS A 128 26.76 4.49 -5.35
CA LYS A 128 28.09 4.84 -5.85
C LYS A 128 28.41 6.32 -5.56
N PRO A 129 29.64 6.66 -5.13
CA PRO A 129 30.05 8.05 -5.00
C PRO A 129 30.08 8.72 -6.38
N GLY A 130 29.24 9.74 -6.57
CA GLY A 130 29.11 10.46 -7.83
C GLY A 130 28.11 11.60 -7.72
N SER A 131 28.21 12.57 -8.64
CA SER A 131 27.24 13.66 -8.76
C SER A 131 26.08 13.21 -9.65
N LEU A 132 24.86 13.31 -9.13
CA LEU A 132 23.64 13.13 -9.92
C LEU A 132 23.19 14.48 -10.50
N ASN A 133 22.74 14.46 -11.75
CA ASN A 133 22.20 15.64 -12.43
C ASN A 133 20.74 15.38 -12.82
N PRO A 134 19.79 15.49 -11.87
CA PRO A 134 18.38 15.33 -12.19
C PRO A 134 17.87 16.48 -13.06
N GLU A 135 16.84 16.19 -13.85
CA GLU A 135 16.10 17.18 -14.62
C GLU A 135 15.33 18.13 -13.68
N PRO A 136 14.94 19.33 -14.15
CA PRO A 136 14.11 20.24 -13.38
C PRO A 136 12.82 19.57 -12.92
N LEU A 137 12.39 19.87 -11.70
CA LEU A 137 11.13 19.40 -11.15
C LEU A 137 9.97 19.89 -12.01
N ASP A 138 9.15 18.95 -12.50
CA ASP A 138 7.93 19.24 -13.26
C ASP A 138 6.74 19.21 -12.30
N LEU A 139 6.17 20.39 -12.02
CA LEU A 139 5.02 20.58 -11.14
C LEU A 139 3.77 20.85 -11.97
N LYS A 140 2.70 20.10 -11.69
CA LYS A 140 1.43 20.19 -12.41
C LYS A 140 0.25 20.14 -11.46
N GLU A 141 -0.57 21.19 -11.50
CA GLU A 141 -1.89 21.20 -10.89
C GLU A 141 -2.84 20.29 -11.69
N GLN A 142 -3.62 19.49 -10.97
CA GLN A 142 -4.57 18.53 -11.54
C GLN A 142 -6.00 19.08 -11.43
N PHE A 143 -6.91 18.57 -12.27
CA PHE A 143 -8.32 19.00 -12.27
C PHE A 143 -9.09 18.73 -10.98
N ASN A 144 -8.59 17.82 -10.14
CA ASN A 144 -9.12 17.51 -8.81
C ASN A 144 -8.55 18.41 -7.71
N GLU A 145 -7.94 19.53 -8.07
CA GLU A 145 -7.35 20.51 -7.15
C GLU A 145 -6.20 19.92 -6.29
N THR A 146 -5.54 18.86 -6.78
CA THR A 146 -4.29 18.35 -6.20
C THR A 146 -3.09 18.67 -7.08
N TYR A 147 -1.90 18.63 -6.48
CA TYR A 147 -0.64 18.83 -7.17
C TYR A 147 0.07 17.50 -7.41
N THR A 148 0.68 17.40 -8.59
CA THR A 148 1.58 16.33 -8.98
C THR A 148 2.97 16.90 -9.24
N ALA A 149 4.00 16.26 -8.69
CA ALA A 149 5.39 16.59 -8.99
C ALA A 149 6.08 15.38 -9.60
N SER A 150 6.90 15.62 -10.63
CA SER A 150 7.72 14.59 -11.26
C SER A 150 9.15 15.09 -11.41
N ILE A 151 10.11 14.30 -10.96
CA ILE A 151 11.53 14.57 -11.20
C ILE A 151 12.17 13.37 -11.87
N SER A 152 12.75 13.61 -13.04
CA SER A 152 13.43 12.59 -13.82
C SER A 152 14.94 12.65 -13.59
N LEU A 153 15.58 11.50 -13.45
CA LEU A 153 17.01 11.35 -13.32
C LEU A 153 17.54 10.58 -14.54
N PRO A 154 18.28 11.24 -15.45
CA PRO A 154 19.04 10.55 -16.47
C PRO A 154 20.10 9.66 -15.82
N ILE A 155 20.18 8.40 -16.23
CA ILE A 155 21.14 7.44 -15.70
C ILE A 155 21.99 6.83 -16.82
N SER A 156 23.10 6.21 -16.44
CA SER A 156 23.85 5.37 -17.36
C SER A 156 23.16 4.02 -17.53
N THR A 157 23.01 3.55 -18.78
CA THR A 157 22.55 2.18 -19.04
C THR A 157 23.44 1.19 -18.29
N HIS A 158 24.76 1.38 -18.33
CA HIS A 158 25.72 0.47 -17.69
C HIS A 158 25.52 0.38 -16.17
N ASP A 159 25.41 1.52 -15.47
CA ASP A 159 25.19 1.51 -14.01
C ASP A 159 23.86 0.84 -13.65
N TRP A 160 22.81 1.08 -14.44
CA TRP A 160 21.55 0.37 -14.30
C TRP A 160 21.71 -1.13 -14.51
N GLU A 161 22.45 -1.57 -15.53
CA GLU A 161 22.70 -3.00 -15.80
C GLU A 161 23.51 -3.70 -14.72
N GLU A 162 24.44 -2.99 -14.09
CA GLU A 162 25.21 -3.49 -12.95
C GLU A 162 24.39 -3.58 -11.66
N GLY A 163 23.16 -3.05 -11.67
CA GLY A 163 22.26 -3.07 -10.52
C GLY A 163 22.57 -1.98 -9.50
N GLU A 164 23.08 -0.85 -9.96
CA GLU A 164 23.21 0.35 -9.13
C GLU A 164 21.86 0.72 -8.49
N THR A 165 21.92 1.13 -7.23
CA THR A 165 20.71 1.49 -6.46
C THR A 165 20.55 3.00 -6.39
N PHE A 166 19.41 3.48 -6.86
CA PHE A 166 19.02 4.88 -6.83
C PHE A 166 17.91 5.07 -5.81
N THR A 167 17.96 6.18 -5.09
CA THR A 167 17.02 6.49 -4.01
C THR A 167 16.41 7.86 -4.24
N CYS A 168 15.08 7.93 -4.27
CA CYS A 168 14.32 9.17 -4.25
C CYS A 168 13.79 9.41 -2.84
N LYS A 169 14.15 10.56 -2.26
CA LYS A 169 13.65 11.04 -0.97
C LYS A 169 12.72 12.22 -1.20
N VAL A 170 11.49 12.09 -0.71
CA VAL A 170 10.44 13.12 -0.78
C VAL A 170 10.18 13.65 0.62
N THR A 171 10.25 14.96 0.79
CA THR A 171 9.85 15.67 2.01
C THR A 171 8.80 16.70 1.69
N HIS A 172 7.77 16.77 2.53
CA HIS A 172 6.66 17.71 2.41
C HIS A 172 6.11 18.01 3.81
N SER A 173 5.52 19.18 4.00
CA SER A 173 4.95 19.64 5.28
C SER A 173 3.82 18.72 5.79
N ASP A 174 3.01 18.20 4.87
CA ASP A 174 1.94 17.24 5.19
C ASP A 174 2.44 15.83 5.54
N LEU A 175 3.72 15.50 5.29
CA LEU A 175 4.28 14.19 5.59
C LEU A 175 4.87 14.15 7.01
N PRO A 176 4.45 13.22 7.88
CA PRO A 176 5.01 13.10 9.24
C PRO A 176 6.49 12.67 9.24
N ALA A 177 6.93 11.99 8.19
CA ALA A 177 8.31 11.61 7.96
C ALA A 177 8.61 11.61 6.45
N PRO A 178 9.88 11.80 6.04
CA PRO A 178 10.27 11.70 4.64
C PRO A 178 9.90 10.33 4.03
N ILE A 179 9.27 10.33 2.86
CA ILE A 179 9.07 9.10 2.10
C ILE A 179 10.34 8.81 1.31
N ILE A 180 10.90 7.62 1.52
CA ILE A 180 12.12 7.17 0.84
C ILE A 180 11.77 5.95 0.01
N LYS A 181 12.01 6.04 -1.30
CA LYS A 181 11.84 4.94 -2.24
C LYS A 181 13.16 4.63 -2.91
N THR A 182 13.44 3.35 -3.12
CA THR A 182 14.68 2.87 -3.74
C THR A 182 14.35 2.05 -4.99
N ILE A 183 15.16 2.18 -6.03
CA ILE A 183 15.01 1.42 -7.26
C ILE A 183 16.38 0.96 -7.78
N SER A 184 16.43 -0.28 -8.21
CA SER A 184 17.59 -0.91 -8.85
C SER A 184 17.07 -1.96 -9.84
N LYS A 185 17.87 -2.30 -10.84
CA LYS A 185 17.51 -3.31 -11.83
C LYS A 185 17.36 -4.73 -11.22
N ASN A 186 18.03 -5.02 -10.10
CA ASN A 186 18.15 -6.41 -9.62
C ASN A 186 16.90 -6.95 -8.90
N PRO A 187 16.31 -8.07 -9.38
CA PRO A 187 15.39 -8.90 -8.60
C PRO A 187 16.01 -9.37 -7.30
N VAL A 188 15.24 -9.34 -6.22
CA VAL A 188 15.60 -9.94 -4.93
C VAL A 188 14.89 -11.28 -4.77
N ILE A 189 15.64 -12.33 -4.42
CA ILE A 189 15.10 -13.65 -4.07
C ILE A 189 15.11 -13.85 -2.56
N TYR A 190 13.95 -14.17 -2.00
CA TYR A 190 13.80 -14.72 -0.65
C TYR A 190 13.38 -16.17 -0.75
N LEU A 191 14.13 -17.06 -0.12
CA LEU A 191 13.83 -18.49 -0.07
C LEU A 191 13.41 -18.86 1.35
N LEU A 192 12.11 -19.10 1.52
CA LEU A 192 11.47 -19.32 2.80
C LEU A 192 11.49 -20.81 3.15
N HIS A 193 11.86 -21.09 4.40
CA HIS A 193 11.83 -22.42 4.98
C HIS A 193 10.39 -22.90 5.15
N PRO A 194 10.18 -24.22 5.30
CA PRO A 194 8.88 -24.78 5.64
C PRO A 194 8.36 -24.16 6.93
N HIS A 195 7.04 -23.93 7.00
CA HIS A 195 6.42 -23.49 8.24
C HIS A 195 6.63 -24.56 9.33
N PRO A 196 6.92 -24.19 10.59
CA PRO A 196 7.16 -25.16 11.67
C PRO A 196 6.04 -26.19 11.83
N GLU A 197 4.78 -25.77 11.64
CA GLU A 197 3.62 -26.67 11.72
C GLU A 197 3.61 -27.72 10.60
N GLU A 198 4.09 -27.37 9.39
CA GLU A 198 4.22 -28.35 8.31
C GLU A 198 5.25 -29.42 8.68
N LEU A 199 6.33 -29.05 9.38
CA LEU A 199 7.33 -30.00 9.86
C LEU A 199 6.78 -30.99 10.89
N THR A 200 5.91 -30.52 11.80
CA THR A 200 5.29 -31.35 12.85
C THR A 200 4.02 -32.07 12.43
N SER A 201 3.42 -31.70 11.28
CA SER A 201 2.21 -32.33 10.76
C SER A 201 2.41 -33.82 10.44
N SER A 202 1.31 -34.58 10.35
CA SER A 202 1.35 -36.00 9.98
C SER A 202 1.55 -36.26 8.48
N GLY A 203 1.56 -35.22 7.63
CA GLY A 203 1.76 -35.38 6.19
C GLY A 203 3.22 -35.63 5.81
N ASP A 204 3.46 -36.35 4.71
CA ASP A 204 4.82 -36.74 4.26
C ASP A 204 5.54 -35.67 3.44
N THR A 205 4.89 -34.53 3.21
CA THR A 205 5.41 -33.44 2.36
C THR A 205 5.38 -32.11 3.07
N ILE A 206 6.31 -31.24 2.69
CA ILE A 206 6.41 -29.86 3.14
C ILE A 206 6.58 -28.94 1.94
N SER A 207 6.39 -27.65 2.18
CA SER A 207 6.45 -26.61 1.17
C SER A 207 7.68 -25.74 1.36
N LEU A 208 8.38 -25.46 0.27
CA LEU A 208 9.39 -24.41 0.17
C LEU A 208 8.83 -23.29 -0.70
N THR A 209 9.04 -22.04 -0.30
CA THR A 209 8.50 -20.88 -1.02
C THR A 209 9.63 -19.97 -1.46
N CYS A 210 9.72 -19.69 -2.76
CA CYS A 210 10.61 -18.72 -3.35
C CYS A 210 9.83 -17.46 -3.71
N LEU A 211 10.08 -16.36 -3.00
CA LEU A 211 9.56 -15.04 -3.33
C LEU A 211 10.61 -14.32 -4.19
N VAL A 212 10.19 -13.87 -5.37
CA VAL A 212 10.99 -13.03 -6.25
C VAL A 212 10.31 -11.68 -6.32
N ARG A 213 11.01 -10.59 -6.00
CA ARG A 213 10.44 -9.24 -5.90
C ARG A 213 11.37 -8.21 -6.52
N GLY A 214 10.82 -7.11 -7.01
CA GLY A 214 11.61 -5.97 -7.50
C GLY A 214 12.09 -6.12 -8.94
N PHE A 215 11.49 -7.02 -9.73
CA PHE A 215 11.91 -7.24 -11.11
C PHE A 215 11.05 -6.44 -12.10
N PHE A 216 11.70 -5.96 -13.16
CA PHE A 216 11.07 -5.32 -14.30
C PHE A 216 11.95 -5.54 -15.54
N PRO A 217 11.37 -5.87 -16.72
CA PRO A 217 9.94 -5.98 -17.03
C PRO A 217 9.31 -7.28 -16.52
N LYS A 218 8.01 -7.47 -16.83
CA LYS A 218 7.17 -8.56 -16.32
C LYS A 218 7.69 -9.96 -16.66
N ASP A 219 8.37 -10.12 -17.79
CA ASP A 219 8.78 -11.43 -18.31
C ASP A 219 9.92 -12.02 -17.47
N ILE A 220 9.67 -13.19 -16.89
CA ILE A 220 10.56 -13.87 -15.93
C ILE A 220 10.40 -15.37 -16.02
N THR A 221 11.49 -16.11 -15.75
CA THR A 221 11.45 -17.58 -15.66
C THR A 221 11.97 -18.03 -14.30
N THR A 222 11.23 -18.92 -13.64
CA THR A 222 11.62 -19.53 -12.36
C THR A 222 11.77 -21.04 -12.53
N GLN A 223 12.85 -21.61 -12.02
CA GLN A 223 13.12 -23.04 -12.04
C GLN A 223 13.57 -23.53 -10.67
N TRP A 224 13.34 -24.80 -10.38
CA TRP A 224 13.83 -25.46 -9.17
C TRP A 224 14.81 -26.56 -9.50
N GLN A 225 15.80 -26.73 -8.64
CA GLN A 225 16.77 -27.80 -8.69
C GLN A 225 16.84 -28.51 -7.35
N LYS A 226 17.12 -29.81 -7.39
CA LYS A 226 17.41 -30.62 -6.21
C LYS A 226 18.89 -31.01 -6.24
N ASN A 227 19.62 -30.79 -5.17
CA ASN A 227 21.05 -31.09 -5.08
C ASN A 227 21.86 -30.49 -6.25
N TYR A 228 21.53 -29.25 -6.63
CA TYR A 228 22.12 -28.50 -7.75
C TYR A 228 21.97 -29.15 -9.12
N LYS A 229 21.01 -30.05 -9.28
CA LYS A 229 20.68 -30.70 -10.56
C LYS A 229 19.21 -30.44 -10.91
N PRO A 230 18.89 -30.20 -12.19
CA PRO A 230 17.51 -30.24 -12.66
C PRO A 230 16.88 -31.60 -12.32
N ASP A 231 15.65 -31.57 -11.82
CA ASP A 231 14.88 -32.77 -11.50
C ASP A 231 13.45 -32.56 -11.97
N GLU A 232 13.07 -33.27 -13.03
CA GLU A 232 11.74 -33.19 -13.65
C GLU A 232 10.62 -33.67 -12.72
N ASN A 233 10.96 -34.40 -11.65
CA ASN A 233 9.98 -34.86 -10.66
C ASN A 233 9.62 -33.77 -9.64
N LEU A 234 10.31 -32.62 -9.65
CA LEU A 234 9.99 -31.50 -8.76
C LEU A 234 8.65 -30.88 -9.15
N LYS A 235 7.69 -30.98 -8.23
CA LYS A 235 6.36 -30.41 -8.39
C LYS A 235 6.31 -29.03 -7.75
N TYR A 236 6.44 -27.98 -8.57
CA TYR A 236 6.31 -26.60 -8.15
C TYR A 236 5.25 -25.85 -8.96
N ILE A 237 4.67 -24.84 -8.33
CA ILE A 237 3.69 -23.93 -8.94
C ILE A 237 4.21 -22.51 -8.75
N THR A 238 4.21 -21.73 -9.83
CA THR A 238 4.61 -20.32 -9.81
C THR A 238 3.38 -19.45 -10.09
N THR A 239 3.15 -18.43 -9.26
CA THR A 239 2.11 -17.44 -9.49
C THR A 239 2.46 -16.57 -10.69
N PRO A 240 1.49 -15.98 -11.41
CA PRO A 240 1.80 -14.94 -12.38
C PRO A 240 2.51 -13.76 -11.69
N PRO A 241 3.38 -13.01 -12.40
CA PRO A 241 3.91 -11.75 -11.91
C PRO A 241 2.80 -10.75 -11.60
N MET A 242 2.79 -10.23 -10.37
CA MET A 242 1.85 -9.24 -9.85
C MET A 242 2.58 -7.95 -9.52
N LYS A 243 1.89 -6.80 -9.57
CA LYS A 243 2.46 -5.53 -9.11
C LYS A 243 2.50 -5.50 -7.60
N ASP A 244 3.62 -5.02 -7.06
CA ASP A 244 3.95 -4.99 -5.63
C ASP A 244 3.06 -4.07 -4.78
N GLY A 245 2.43 -3.09 -5.42
CA GLY A 245 1.42 -2.22 -4.85
C GLY A 245 0.81 -1.35 -5.94
N ASP A 246 -0.27 -0.62 -5.62
CA ASP A 246 -0.79 0.39 -6.52
C ASP A 246 0.28 1.46 -6.75
N GLY A 247 0.64 1.62 -8.02
CA GLY A 247 1.69 2.54 -8.50
C GLY A 247 3.14 2.09 -8.31
N ASP A 248 3.41 0.89 -7.78
CA ASP A 248 4.74 0.29 -7.93
C ASP A 248 4.93 -0.21 -9.38
N SER A 249 6.08 0.13 -9.96
CA SER A 249 6.47 -0.29 -11.31
C SER A 249 7.00 -1.72 -11.38
N ASN A 250 7.43 -2.25 -10.24
CA ASN A 250 8.11 -3.53 -10.14
C ASN A 250 7.11 -4.66 -9.89
N TYR A 251 7.48 -5.83 -10.39
CA TYR A 251 6.70 -7.04 -10.20
C TYR A 251 7.28 -7.90 -9.07
N PHE A 252 6.42 -8.73 -8.52
CA PHE A 252 6.78 -9.84 -7.66
C PHE A 252 6.02 -11.11 -8.07
N LEU A 253 6.54 -12.26 -7.67
CA LEU A 253 5.86 -13.55 -7.77
C LEU A 253 6.28 -14.47 -6.64
N TYR A 254 5.51 -15.54 -6.46
CA TYR A 254 5.84 -16.65 -5.57
C TYR A 254 5.94 -17.94 -6.37
N SER A 255 6.93 -18.76 -6.05
CA SER A 255 7.02 -20.16 -6.51
C SER A 255 7.01 -21.09 -5.31
N LYS A 256 6.05 -22.02 -5.25
CA LYS A 256 5.89 -22.99 -4.17
C LYS A 256 6.31 -24.37 -4.66
N LEU A 257 7.36 -24.93 -4.07
CA LEU A 257 7.84 -26.29 -4.32
C LEU A 257 7.36 -27.22 -3.20
N LYS A 258 6.76 -28.37 -3.57
CA LYS A 258 6.45 -29.45 -2.62
C LYS A 258 7.59 -30.46 -2.59
N VAL A 259 8.09 -30.78 -1.40
CA VAL A 259 9.17 -31.76 -1.18
C VAL A 259 8.78 -32.78 -0.14
N ASN A 260 9.33 -33.99 -0.23
CA ASN A 260 9.12 -35.05 0.76
C ASN A 260 9.95 -34.78 2.04
N LYS A 261 9.35 -35.03 3.20
CA LYS A 261 9.97 -34.79 4.52
C LYS A 261 11.24 -35.58 4.74
N ASP A 262 11.30 -36.83 4.30
CA ASP A 262 12.51 -37.65 4.47
C ASP A 262 13.67 -37.06 3.68
N SER A 263 13.40 -36.58 2.46
CA SER A 263 14.40 -35.90 1.62
C SER A 263 14.93 -34.64 2.28
N TRP A 264 14.03 -33.79 2.80
CA TRP A 264 14.40 -32.62 3.59
C TRP A 264 15.21 -32.98 4.85
N ASN A 265 14.77 -34.01 5.57
CA ASN A 265 15.41 -34.45 6.81
C ASN A 265 16.78 -35.08 6.61
N ARG A 266 17.02 -35.71 5.46
CA ARG A 266 18.34 -36.19 5.03
C ARG A 266 19.30 -35.07 4.66
N GLY A 267 18.82 -33.83 4.52
CA GLY A 267 19.62 -32.68 4.15
C GLY A 267 19.74 -32.45 2.65
N ASP A 268 18.81 -32.99 1.84
CA ASP A 268 18.73 -32.64 0.42
C ASP A 268 18.60 -31.11 0.28
N THR A 269 19.32 -30.54 -0.69
CA THR A 269 19.29 -29.11 -0.97
C THR A 269 18.32 -28.78 -2.09
N TYR A 270 17.66 -27.64 -1.97
CA TYR A 270 16.71 -27.16 -2.96
C TYR A 270 17.08 -25.75 -3.37
N THR A 271 17.25 -25.54 -4.67
CA THR A 271 17.69 -24.26 -5.23
C THR A 271 16.57 -23.67 -6.07
N CYS A 272 16.15 -22.44 -5.75
CA CYS A 272 15.30 -21.63 -6.61
C CYS A 272 16.20 -20.80 -7.52
N MET A 273 16.06 -21.01 -8.83
CA MET A 273 16.79 -20.32 -9.88
C MET A 273 15.83 -19.38 -10.61
N VAL A 274 16.26 -18.15 -10.82
CA VAL A 274 15.49 -17.12 -11.49
C VAL A 274 16.31 -16.61 -12.65
N ILE A 275 15.70 -16.63 -13.83
CA ILE A 275 16.26 -16.11 -15.07
C ILE A 275 15.45 -14.88 -15.44
N HIS A 276 16.12 -13.74 -15.55
CA HIS A 276 15.49 -12.46 -15.79
C HIS A 276 16.46 -11.52 -16.49
N GLU A 277 15.98 -10.70 -17.43
CA GLU A 277 16.85 -9.81 -18.19
C GLU A 277 17.50 -8.72 -17.34
N ALA A 278 16.89 -8.41 -16.20
CA ALA A 278 17.32 -7.39 -15.27
C ALA A 278 18.60 -7.81 -14.51
N LEU A 279 18.94 -9.10 -14.53
CA LEU A 279 20.14 -9.64 -13.91
C LEU A 279 21.35 -9.51 -14.84
N SER A 280 22.49 -9.08 -14.31
CA SER A 280 23.76 -8.95 -15.05
C SER A 280 24.23 -10.28 -15.63
N THR A 281 24.16 -11.36 -14.86
CA THR A 281 24.42 -12.75 -15.28
C THR A 281 23.23 -13.41 -15.96
N LYS A 282 22.12 -12.68 -16.17
CA LYS A 282 20.80 -13.17 -16.60
C LYS A 282 20.17 -14.22 -15.67
N MET A 283 20.83 -14.56 -14.57
CA MET A 283 20.42 -15.62 -13.66
C MET A 283 20.90 -15.34 -12.23
N ILE A 284 20.02 -15.54 -11.26
CA ILE A 284 20.32 -15.51 -9.82
C ILE A 284 19.66 -16.71 -9.16
N GLN A 285 20.29 -17.25 -8.12
CA GLN A 285 19.78 -18.42 -7.42
C GLN A 285 19.97 -18.32 -5.91
N LYS A 286 19.05 -18.93 -5.17
CA LYS A 286 19.15 -19.13 -3.72
C LYS A 286 18.92 -20.60 -3.41
N THR A 287 19.66 -21.11 -2.42
CA THR A 287 19.59 -22.52 -2.01
C THR A 287 19.18 -22.60 -0.54
N VAL A 288 18.36 -23.60 -0.22
CA VAL A 288 17.91 -23.89 1.13
C VAL A 288 18.06 -25.38 1.43
N SER A 289 18.35 -25.69 2.68
CA SER A 289 18.39 -27.04 3.23
C SER A 289 18.01 -26.98 4.71
N LYS A 290 17.74 -28.13 5.33
CA LYS A 290 17.48 -28.21 6.78
C LYS A 290 18.59 -27.61 7.64
N VAL A 291 19.83 -27.64 7.17
CA VAL A 291 21.02 -27.17 7.92
C VAL A 291 21.26 -25.67 7.76
N SER A 292 20.66 -25.04 6.76
CA SER A 292 20.88 -23.63 6.39
C SER A 292 20.15 -22.63 7.30
N GLY A 293 19.45 -23.10 8.35
CA GLY A 293 18.64 -22.31 9.27
C GLY A 293 18.99 -22.47 10.75
N LYS A 294 20.23 -22.85 11.07
CA LYS A 294 20.78 -22.83 12.43
C LYS A 294 21.89 -21.79 12.56
#